data_AF-A0A2D9C4U4-F1
#
_entry.id   AF-A0A2D9C4U4-F1
#
_cell.length_a   1.000
_cell.length_b   1.000
_cell.length_c   1.000
_cell.angle_alpha   90.00
_cell.angle_beta   90.00
_cell.angle_gamma   90.00
#
_symmetry.space_group_name_H-M   'P 1'
#
loop_
_entity.id
_entity.type
_entity.pdbx_description
1 polymer ?
#
loop_
_entity_poly.entity_id
_entity_poly.type
_entity_poly.pdbx_seq_one_letter_code
_entity_poly.pdbx_strand_id
1 'polypeptide(L)' 'MDYSVEDIDKILNYKTWSDKKKIDTLLFIDCCLYTNMGKESTQTERHATKVKSRKLYRAIGKIDTAVGKQILNSLD' A
#
# COMPACT_ATOMS: atom_id res chain seq x y z
N MET A 1 -10.83 9.43 5.17
CA MET A 1 -9.42 9.00 5.20
C MET A 1 -8.62 10.02 4.41
N ASP A 2 -7.65 10.68 5.03
CA ASP A 2 -6.94 11.82 4.44
C ASP A 2 -5.75 11.45 3.54
N TYR A 3 -5.42 10.17 3.37
CA TYR A 3 -4.27 9.74 2.58
C TYR A 3 -4.65 8.69 1.54
N SER A 4 -4.10 8.84 0.34
CA SER A 4 -4.33 7.99 -0.82
C SER A 4 -3.03 7.40 -1.35
N VAL A 5 -3.12 6.60 -2.42
CA VAL A 5 -1.94 6.02 -3.12
C VAL A 5 -1.03 7.11 -3.69
N GLU A 6 -1.53 8.32 -3.88
CA GLU A 6 -0.76 9.47 -4.39
C GLU A 6 0.12 10.09 -3.28
N ASP A 7 -0.27 9.92 -2.02
CA ASP A 7 0.44 10.45 -0.86
C ASP A 7 1.60 9.58 -0.37
N ILE A 8 1.95 8.50 -1.10
CA ILE A 8 3.02 7.57 -0.72
C ILE A 8 4.32 8.34 -0.44
N ASP A 9 4.72 9.22 -1.35
CA ASP A 9 5.97 9.97 -1.21
C ASP A 9 5.95 10.91 0.01
N LYS A 10 4.81 11.54 0.28
CA LYS A 10 4.58 12.38 1.45
C LYS A 10 4.73 11.57 2.74
N ILE A 11 4.17 10.37 2.80
CA ILE A 11 4.24 9.48 3.97
C ILE A 11 5.68 9.03 4.23
N LEU A 12 6.41 8.66 3.17
CA LEU A 12 7.82 8.28 3.28
C LEU A 12 8.68 9.44 3.83
N ASN A 13 8.41 10.66 3.37
CA ASN A 13 9.16 11.87 3.74
C ASN A 13 8.79 12.45 5.11
N TYR A 14 7.77 11.94 5.81
CA TYR A 14 7.47 12.38 7.18
C TYR A 14 8.58 12.01 8.16
N LYS A 15 9.37 13.00 8.58
CA LYS A 15 10.46 12.81 9.56
C LYS A 15 9.96 12.64 11.00
N THR A 16 8.75 13.12 11.29
CA THR A 16 8.14 13.03 12.63
C THR A 16 7.44 11.70 12.89
N TRP A 17 7.28 10.86 11.86
CA TRP A 17 6.61 9.57 11.97
C TRP A 17 7.63 8.46 12.18
N SER A 18 7.32 7.55 13.09
CA SER A 18 8.07 6.31 13.20
C SER A 18 7.85 5.43 11.97
N ASP A 19 8.84 4.60 11.67
CA ASP A 19 8.79 3.65 10.56
C ASP A 19 7.56 2.74 10.64
N LYS A 20 7.23 2.25 11.84
CA LYS A 20 6.00 1.51 12.10
C LYS A 20 4.75 2.29 11.67
N LYS A 21 4.64 3.58 12.05
CA LYS A 21 3.48 4.40 11.70
C LYS A 21 3.34 4.60 10.19
N LYS A 22 4.47 4.79 9.49
CA LYS A 22 4.47 4.89 8.02
C LYS A 22 3.98 3.58 7.38
N ILE A 23 4.51 2.44 7.83
CA ILE A 23 4.14 1.12 7.33
C ILE A 23 2.66 0.83 7.60
N ASP A 24 2.18 1.03 8.83
CA ASP A 24 0.78 0.84 9.20
C ASP A 24 -0.16 1.71 8.35
N THR A 25 0.23 2.95 8.06
CA THR A 25 -0.56 3.85 7.19
C THR A 25 -0.60 3.37 5.75
N LEU A 26 0.54 2.92 5.19
CA LEU A 26 0.60 2.37 3.83
C LEU A 26 -0.23 1.10 3.69
N LEU A 27 -0.20 0.21 4.70
CA LEU A 27 -1.04 -0.99 4.75
C LEU A 27 -2.53 -0.65 4.92
N PHE A 28 -2.85 0.37 5.71
CA PHE A 28 -4.23 0.82 5.86
C PHE A 28 -4.81 1.34 4.54
N ILE A 29 -4.05 2.12 3.77
CA ILE A 29 -4.45 2.57 2.44
C ILE A 29 -4.77 1.37 1.54
N ASP A 30 -3.93 0.34 1.59
CA ASP A 30 -4.15 -0.89 0.83
C ASP A 30 -5.46 -1.59 1.22
N CYS A 31 -5.73 -1.75 2.52
CA CYS A 31 -7.00 -2.29 3.01
C CYS A 31 -8.21 -1.50 2.52
N CYS A 32 -8.13 -0.16 2.51
CA CYS A 32 -9.20 0.68 1.99
C CYS A 32 -9.44 0.45 0.48
N LEU A 33 -8.39 0.27 -0.31
CA LEU A 33 -8.53 -0.03 -1.75
C LEU A 33 -9.34 -1.30 -1.98
N TYR A 34 -9.06 -2.37 -1.24
CA TYR A 34 -9.81 -3.63 -1.36
C TYR A 34 -11.20 -3.57 -0.74
N THR A 35 -11.38 -2.81 0.35
CA THR A 35 -12.71 -2.63 0.99
C THR A 35 -13.69 -1.94 0.04
N ASN A 36 -13.18 -1.02 -0.79
CA ASN A 36 -13.99 -0.34 -1.80
C ASN A 36 -14.26 -1.21 -3.05
N MET A 37 -13.66 -2.40 -3.15
CA MET A 37 -13.97 -3.35 -4.22
C MET A 37 -15.12 -4.27 -3.82
N GLY A 38 -16.09 -4.42 -4.72
CA GLY A 38 -17.26 -5.25 -4.53
C GLY A 38 -17.19 -6.56 -5.31
N LYS A 39 -18.24 -7.38 -5.16
CA LYS A 39 -18.43 -8.61 -5.95
C LYS A 39 -18.49 -8.32 -7.45
N GLU A 40 -19.06 -7.18 -7.83
CA GLU A 40 -19.21 -6.74 -9.23
C GLU A 40 -17.98 -6.03 -9.80
N SER A 41 -16.92 -5.84 -9.01
CA SER A 41 -15.69 -5.24 -9.51
C SER A 41 -15.12 -6.07 -10.66
N THR A 42 -14.93 -5.39 -11.78
CA THR A 42 -14.43 -5.96 -13.02
C THR A 42 -13.00 -6.47 -12.85
N GLN A 43 -12.59 -7.38 -13.73
CA GLN A 43 -11.22 -7.89 -13.72
C GLN A 43 -10.19 -6.77 -13.91
N THR A 44 -10.52 -5.74 -14.70
CA THR A 44 -9.72 -4.54 -14.91
C THR A 44 -9.54 -3.74 -13.62
N GLU A 45 -10.60 -3.50 -12.86
CA GLU A 45 -10.53 -2.78 -11.58
C GLU A 45 -9.70 -3.56 -10.56
N ARG A 46 -9.88 -4.88 -10.48
CA ARG A 46 -9.07 -5.74 -9.61
C ARG A 46 -7.59 -5.67 -9.97
N HIS A 47 -7.27 -5.66 -11.27
CA HIS A 47 -5.90 -5.52 -11.73
C HIS A 47 -5.33 -4.14 -11.38
N ALA A 48 -6.09 -3.06 -11.59
CA ALA A 48 -5.69 -1.71 -11.24
C ALA A 48 -5.43 -1.56 -9.72
N THR A 49 -6.28 -2.14 -8.88
CA THR A 49 -6.08 -2.19 -7.42
C THR A 49 -4.82 -2.96 -7.07
N LYS A 50 -4.59 -4.15 -7.64
CA LYS A 50 -3.33 -4.89 -7.43
C LYS A 50 -2.08 -4.09 -7.83
N VAL A 51 -2.13 -3.33 -8.93
CA VAL A 51 -1.03 -2.45 -9.35
C VAL A 51 -0.78 -1.36 -8.30
N LYS A 52 -1.84 -0.76 -7.75
CA LYS A 52 -1.74 0.24 -6.66
C LYS A 52 -1.16 -0.38 -5.39
N SER A 53 -1.63 -1.55 -4.97
CA SER A 53 -1.10 -2.31 -3.83
C SER A 53 0.40 -2.59 -3.96
N ARG A 54 0.85 -3.05 -5.13
CA ARG A 54 2.29 -3.27 -5.38
C ARG A 54 3.13 -2.02 -5.21
N LYS A 55 2.62 -0.83 -5.53
CA LYS A 55 3.33 0.44 -5.28
C LYS A 55 3.47 0.70 -3.78
N LEU A 56 2.44 0.44 -2.99
CA LEU A 56 2.47 0.57 -1.52
C LEU A 56 3.51 -0.37 -0.91
N TYR A 57 3.54 -1.64 -1.30
CA TYR A 57 4.51 -2.60 -0.75
C TYR A 57 5.96 -2.28 -1.15
N ARG A 58 6.17 -1.75 -2.36
CA ARG A 58 7.50 -1.24 -2.76
C ARG A 58 7.93 -0.05 -1.92
N ALA A 59 7.00 0.83 -1.53
CA ALA A 59 7.27 1.93 -0.63
C ALA A 59 7.61 1.45 0.79
N ILE A 60 6.85 0.47 1.30
CA ILE A 60 7.16 -0.22 2.56
C ILE A 60 8.57 -0.82 2.50
N GLY A 61 8.94 -1.46 1.38
CA GLY A 61 10.28 -2.01 1.16
C GLY A 61 11.43 -1.00 1.20
N LYS A 62 11.16 0.31 1.07
CA LYS A 62 12.16 1.36 1.26
C LYS A 62 12.39 1.69 2.75
N ILE A 63 11.41 1.39 3.60
CA ILE A 63 11.48 1.58 5.06
C ILE A 63 11.99 0.27 5.70
N ASP A 64 11.32 -0.84 5.39
CA ASP A 64 11.64 -2.17 5.87
C ASP A 64 11.67 -3.14 4.68
N THR A 65 12.90 -3.45 4.26
CA THR A 65 13.16 -4.33 3.11
C THR A 65 12.65 -5.75 3.33
N ALA A 66 12.68 -6.26 4.57
CA ALA A 66 12.26 -7.62 4.88
C ALA A 66 10.74 -7.74 4.71
N VAL A 67 9.99 -6.85 5.35
CA VAL A 67 8.52 -6.82 5.29
C VAL A 67 8.05 -6.56 3.85
N GLY A 68 8.61 -5.57 3.17
CA GLY A 68 8.23 -5.25 1.78
C GLY A 68 8.46 -6.42 0.83
N LYS A 69 9.57 -7.14 0.97
CA LYS A 69 9.89 -8.31 0.12
C LYS A 69 9.01 -9.51 0.45
N GLN A 70 8.73 -9.78 1.73
CA GLN A 70 7.82 -10.87 2.12
C GLN A 70 6.42 -10.68 1.55
N ILE A 71 5.88 -9.46 1.65
CA ILE A 71 4.54 -9.16 1.12
C ILE A 71 4.53 -9.27 -0.41
N LEU A 72 5.54 -8.72 -1.09
CA LEU A 72 5.66 -8.81 -2.55
C LEU A 72 5.73 -10.25 -3.06
N ASN A 73 6.47 -11.11 -2.37
CA ASN A 73 6.58 -12.53 -2.73
C ASN A 73 5.30 -13.33 -2.45
N SER A 74 4.44 -12.85 -1.56
CA SER A 74 3.19 -13.53 -1.19
C SER A 74 2.01 -13.18 -2.12
N LEU A 75 2.20 -12.24 -3.05
CA LEU A 75 1.19 -11.82 -4.03
C LEU A 75 1.20 -12.65 -5.32
N ASP A 76 2.18 -13.54 -5.46
CA ASP A 76 2.37 -14.46 -6.59
C ASP A 76 1.62 -15.78 -6.34
#